data_AF-A0A8C4QFT4-F1
#
_entry.id   AF-A0A8C4QFT4-F1
#
_cell.length_a   1.000
_cell.length_b   1.000
_cell.length_c   1.000
_cell.angle_alpha   90.00
_cell.angle_beta   90.00
_cell.angle_gamma   90.00
#
_symmetry.space_group_name_H-M   'P 1'
#
loop_
_entity.id
_entity.type
_entity.pdbx_description
1 polymer ?
#
loop_
_entity_poly.entity_id
_entity_poly.type
_entity_poly.pdbx_seq_one_letter_code
_entity_poly.pdbx_strand_id
1 'polypeptide(L)'
;MLRSRHGNGRGEMRVSLAFTVTSGKVNDPVVGPPKAGAFQERPVKPTVFRKYYERGDLPISLNHNSMSNPINWKVELEKLDYFHYLPLFFDGLCETKHPYELFARQGTHDLLDRGGPKILPCIPQLIAPIRAALNTRNQKIICTTLRVLQHLVVSADGVGVALVPYYRQILPVFNIFKNQNRRWKSESKMDFLSSLLVLHA
;
A
#
# COMPACT_ATOMS: atom_id res chain seq x y z
N MET A 1 56.07 -54.72 -5.37
CA MET A 1 55.54 -53.90 -4.24
C MET A 1 54.91 -52.64 -4.84
N LEU A 2 53.59 -52.57 -4.95
CA LEU A 2 52.67 -51.98 -3.95
C LEU A 2 52.86 -50.47 -3.76
N ARG A 3 52.06 -49.64 -4.44
CA ARG A 3 50.84 -49.02 -3.87
C ARG A 3 50.29 -47.92 -4.78
N SER A 4 49.10 -48.16 -5.32
CA SER A 4 48.13 -47.13 -5.66
C SER A 4 47.82 -46.30 -4.41
N ARG A 5 47.91 -44.97 -4.49
CA ARG A 5 47.33 -44.06 -3.49
C ARG A 5 45.98 -43.57 -4.01
N HIS A 6 44.94 -44.17 -3.46
CA HIS A 6 43.58 -43.67 -3.44
C HIS A 6 43.45 -42.43 -2.54
N GLY A 7 42.56 -41.52 -2.95
CA GLY A 7 41.73 -40.71 -2.06
C GLY A 7 42.19 -39.27 -1.82
N ASN A 8 41.43 -38.30 -2.34
CA ASN A 8 40.38 -37.64 -1.54
C ASN A 8 39.64 -36.60 -2.40
N GLY A 9 38.79 -37.06 -3.32
CA GLY A 9 37.80 -36.18 -3.94
C GLY A 9 36.67 -35.96 -2.96
N ARG A 10 36.62 -34.80 -2.32
CA ARG A 10 35.44 -34.35 -1.58
C ARG A 10 34.28 -34.34 -2.57
N GLY A 11 33.39 -35.32 -2.47
CA GLY A 11 32.17 -35.33 -3.27
C GLY A 11 31.37 -34.09 -2.91
N GLU A 12 31.32 -33.10 -3.80
CA GLU A 12 30.34 -32.02 -3.70
C GLU A 12 28.96 -32.66 -3.66
N MET A 13 28.23 -32.45 -2.55
CA MET A 13 26.86 -32.92 -2.43
C MET A 13 26.04 -32.22 -3.52
N ARG A 14 25.71 -32.95 -4.58
CA ARG A 14 24.89 -32.43 -5.67
C ARG A 14 23.46 -32.26 -5.18
N VAL A 15 23.07 -31.01 -5.04
CA VAL A 15 21.71 -30.63 -4.66
C VAL A 15 20.91 -30.46 -5.94
N SER A 16 19.81 -31.18 -6.07
CA SER A 16 18.91 -31.06 -7.23
C SER A 16 17.88 -29.96 -6.97
N LEU A 17 17.59 -29.13 -7.96
CA LEU A 17 16.46 -28.20 -7.90
C LEU A 17 15.14 -28.99 -7.94
N ALA A 18 14.09 -28.52 -7.26
CA ALA A 18 12.75 -29.07 -7.42
C ALA A 18 12.26 -28.94 -8.88
N PHE A 19 11.35 -29.84 -9.28
CA PHE A 19 10.72 -29.85 -10.62
C PHE A 19 11.70 -29.99 -11.79
N THR A 20 12.84 -30.66 -11.57
CA THR A 20 13.87 -30.96 -12.60
C THR A 20 13.98 -32.48 -12.81
N VAL A 21 14.45 -32.92 -13.98
CA VAL A 21 14.68 -34.34 -14.29
C VAL A 21 15.64 -35.01 -13.28
N THR A 22 16.52 -34.24 -12.64
CA THR A 22 17.45 -34.73 -11.61
C THR A 22 16.82 -34.88 -10.22
N SER A 23 15.64 -34.28 -9.96
CA SER A 23 14.94 -34.37 -8.67
C SER A 23 14.43 -35.78 -8.33
N GLY A 24 14.35 -36.68 -9.32
CA GLY A 24 13.95 -38.08 -9.13
C GLY A 24 15.11 -39.03 -8.81
N LYS A 25 16.36 -38.53 -8.73
CA LYS A 25 17.52 -39.36 -8.39
C LYS A 25 17.53 -39.63 -6.89
N VAL A 26 17.57 -40.92 -6.53
CA VAL A 26 17.33 -41.46 -5.17
C VAL A 26 18.27 -40.91 -4.07
N ASN A 27 19.35 -40.20 -4.41
CA ASN A 27 20.37 -39.76 -3.45
C ASN A 27 20.71 -38.26 -3.48
N ASP A 28 20.04 -37.46 -4.31
CA ASP A 28 20.30 -36.01 -4.38
C ASP A 28 19.27 -35.27 -3.53
N PRO A 29 19.67 -34.52 -2.47
CA PRO A 29 18.73 -33.68 -1.73
C PRO A 29 18.09 -32.67 -2.68
N VAL A 30 16.75 -32.61 -2.68
CA VAL A 30 15.98 -31.71 -3.54
C VAL A 30 15.69 -30.41 -2.79
N VAL A 31 16.20 -29.29 -3.30
CA VAL A 31 15.85 -27.96 -2.77
C VAL A 31 14.45 -27.60 -3.23
N GLY A 32 13.58 -27.33 -2.26
CA GLY A 32 12.23 -26.84 -2.51
C GLY A 32 12.21 -25.49 -3.24
N PRO A 33 11.07 -25.11 -3.83
CA PRO A 33 10.97 -23.84 -4.56
C PRO A 33 11.35 -22.64 -3.68
N PRO A 34 11.91 -21.56 -4.26
CA PRO A 34 12.24 -20.36 -3.51
C PRO A 34 10.98 -19.76 -2.86
N LYS A 35 11.15 -19.12 -1.70
CA LYS A 35 10.05 -18.44 -1.02
C LYS A 35 9.49 -17.34 -1.94
N ALA A 36 8.21 -17.41 -2.27
CA ALA A 36 7.56 -16.46 -3.16
C ALA A 36 7.53 -15.01 -2.65
N GLY A 37 7.77 -14.78 -1.35
CA GLY A 37 7.84 -13.44 -0.75
C GLY A 37 6.55 -12.63 -0.87
N ALA A 38 5.40 -13.27 -1.10
CA ALA A 38 4.12 -12.61 -1.39
C ALA A 38 3.66 -11.64 -0.29
N PHE A 39 4.10 -11.85 0.95
CA PHE A 39 3.74 -11.03 2.11
C PHE A 39 4.89 -10.15 2.62
N GLN A 40 6.07 -10.23 1.99
CA GLN A 40 7.21 -9.44 2.42
C GLN A 40 6.95 -7.97 2.09
N GLU A 41 7.16 -7.10 3.10
CA GLU A 41 7.11 -5.66 2.91
C GLU A 41 8.08 -5.23 1.82
N ARG A 42 7.67 -4.21 1.05
CA ARG A 42 8.46 -3.63 -0.02
C ARG A 42 8.88 -2.21 0.37
N PRO A 43 10.08 -1.78 -0.04
CA PRO A 43 10.56 -0.45 0.30
C PRO A 43 9.65 0.62 -0.31
N VAL A 44 9.36 1.63 0.50
CA VAL A 44 8.61 2.82 0.08
C VAL A 44 9.56 3.76 -0.65
N LYS A 45 9.16 4.21 -1.85
CA LYS A 45 9.90 5.26 -2.58
C LYS A 45 9.66 6.62 -1.92
N PRO A 46 10.62 7.56 -1.96
CA PRO A 46 10.37 8.93 -1.50
C PRO A 46 9.16 9.55 -2.22
N THR A 47 8.20 10.04 -1.44
CA THR A 47 6.97 10.66 -1.96
C THR A 47 7.24 12.07 -2.47
N VAL A 48 6.45 12.51 -3.45
CA VAL A 48 6.36 13.92 -3.84
C VAL A 48 5.78 14.74 -2.69
N PHE A 49 4.84 14.17 -1.93
CA PHE A 49 4.28 14.78 -0.73
C PHE A 49 5.36 15.27 0.24
N ARG A 50 6.32 14.39 0.60
CA ARG A 50 7.41 14.76 1.53
C ARG A 50 8.25 15.91 0.97
N LYS A 51 8.54 15.92 -0.33
CA LYS A 51 9.32 17.01 -0.96
C LYS A 51 8.59 18.35 -0.86
N TYR A 52 7.28 18.38 -1.07
CA TYR A 52 6.47 19.59 -0.94
C TYR A 52 6.40 20.05 0.53
N TYR A 53 6.28 19.10 1.46
CA TYR A 53 6.32 19.41 2.88
C TYR A 53 7.66 20.05 3.29
N GLU A 54 8.78 19.43 2.92
CA GLU A 54 10.13 19.89 3.27
C GLU A 54 10.46 21.26 2.65
N ARG A 55 9.88 21.59 1.50
CA ARG A 55 10.00 22.91 0.86
C ARG A 55 9.11 23.98 1.48
N GLY A 56 8.08 23.59 2.25
CA GLY A 56 7.09 24.50 2.79
C GLY A 56 5.99 24.91 1.79
N ASP A 57 5.88 24.20 0.66
CA ASP A 57 4.94 24.50 -0.42
C ASP A 57 3.50 24.07 -0.11
N LEU A 58 3.29 23.25 0.93
CA LEU A 58 1.96 22.78 1.29
C LEU A 58 1.13 23.88 1.99
N PRO A 59 -0.18 23.99 1.66
CA PRO A 59 -1.09 24.95 2.27
C PRO A 59 -1.58 24.49 3.66
N ILE A 60 -0.71 23.85 4.45
CA ILE A 60 -1.02 23.30 5.78
C ILE A 60 0.04 23.70 6.81
N SER A 61 -0.33 23.70 8.08
CA SER A 61 0.57 23.87 9.23
C SER A 61 0.10 23.03 10.43
N LEU A 62 1.00 22.79 11.38
CA LEU A 62 0.68 22.04 12.59
C LEU A 62 -0.21 22.90 13.51
N ASN A 63 -1.31 22.32 14.00
CA ASN A 63 -2.13 22.96 15.02
C ASN A 63 -1.65 22.53 16.41
N HIS A 64 -0.95 23.42 17.12
CA HIS A 64 -0.48 23.15 18.48
C HIS A 64 -1.58 23.24 19.55
N ASN A 65 -2.75 23.78 19.19
CA ASN A 65 -3.78 24.15 20.16
C ASN A 65 -4.99 23.22 20.18
N SER A 66 -5.04 22.21 19.29
CA SER A 66 -6.16 21.28 19.20
C SER A 66 -5.70 19.84 19.17
N MET A 67 -6.18 19.06 20.14
CA MET A 67 -6.01 17.61 20.18
C MET A 67 -6.84 16.90 19.10
N SER A 68 -7.96 17.50 18.67
CA SER A 68 -8.93 16.86 17.77
C SER A 68 -8.72 17.20 16.30
N ASN A 69 -8.15 18.37 16.00
CA ASN A 69 -7.80 18.78 14.65
C ASN A 69 -6.32 19.20 14.59
N PRO A 70 -5.40 18.27 14.28
CA PRO A 70 -3.97 18.51 14.41
C PRO A 70 -3.38 19.33 13.25
N ILE A 71 -4.16 19.66 12.20
CA ILE A 71 -3.68 20.45 11.06
C ILE A 71 -4.55 21.69 10.84
N ASN A 72 -3.90 22.80 10.48
CA ASN A 72 -4.55 24.03 10.06
C ASN A 72 -4.30 24.23 8.55
N TRP A 73 -5.36 24.56 7.81
CA TRP A 73 -5.25 24.92 6.40
C TRP A 73 -5.03 26.42 6.25
N LYS A 74 -4.04 26.81 5.44
CA LYS A 74 -3.75 28.22 5.12
C LYS A 74 -4.73 28.80 4.11
N VAL A 75 -5.43 27.95 3.37
CA VAL A 75 -6.40 28.29 2.33
C VAL A 75 -7.67 27.46 2.57
N GLU A 76 -8.84 28.05 2.33
CA GLU A 76 -10.11 27.32 2.36
C GLU A 76 -10.08 26.12 1.40
N LEU A 77 -10.49 24.95 1.90
CA LEU A 77 -10.44 23.68 1.17
C LEU A 77 -11.21 23.76 -0.14
N GLU A 78 -12.36 24.42 -0.13
CA GLU A 78 -13.26 24.59 -1.26
C GLU A 78 -12.60 25.37 -2.42
N LYS A 79 -11.60 26.21 -2.12
CA LYS A 79 -10.85 27.04 -3.09
C LYS A 79 -9.57 26.37 -3.62
N LEU A 80 -9.14 25.24 -3.07
CA LEU A 80 -7.93 24.56 -3.51
C LEU A 80 -8.06 23.91 -4.90
N ASP A 81 -6.96 23.78 -5.64
CA ASP A 81 -6.93 22.99 -6.86
C ASP A 81 -6.84 21.49 -6.53
N TYR A 82 -7.96 20.78 -6.69
CA TYR A 82 -8.04 19.35 -6.37
C TYR A 82 -7.24 18.46 -7.32
N PHE A 83 -7.04 18.88 -8.58
CA PHE A 83 -6.23 18.11 -9.51
C PHE A 83 -4.76 18.11 -9.10
N HIS A 84 -4.29 19.16 -8.44
CA HIS A 84 -2.95 19.24 -7.91
C HIS A 84 -2.83 18.60 -6.52
N TYR A 85 -3.68 19.01 -5.57
CA TYR A 85 -3.50 18.65 -4.16
C TYR A 85 -4.03 17.27 -3.82
N LEU A 86 -5.17 16.83 -4.35
CA LEU A 86 -5.72 15.52 -3.96
C LEU A 86 -4.78 14.36 -4.32
N PRO A 87 -4.23 14.26 -5.54
CA PRO A 87 -3.22 13.25 -5.85
C PRO A 87 -1.94 13.38 -5.01
N LEU A 88 -1.52 14.61 -4.69
CA LEU A 88 -0.34 14.87 -3.86
C LEU A 88 -0.52 14.33 -2.43
N PHE A 89 -1.68 14.54 -1.82
CA PHE A 89 -1.98 13.98 -0.49
C PHE A 89 -2.15 12.45 -0.53
N PHE A 90 -2.75 11.91 -1.60
CA PHE A 90 -2.83 10.46 -1.81
C PHE A 90 -1.46 9.79 -1.98
N ASP A 91 -0.50 10.45 -2.64
CA ASP A 91 0.90 9.99 -2.72
C ASP A 91 1.54 9.90 -1.31
N GLY A 92 1.19 10.84 -0.43
CA GLY A 92 1.59 10.86 0.97
C GLY A 92 1.06 9.69 1.82
N LEU A 93 0.09 8.89 1.35
CA LEU A 93 -0.42 7.73 2.11
C LEU A 93 0.65 6.66 2.38
N CYS A 94 1.75 6.67 1.62
CA CYS A 94 2.88 5.79 1.86
C CYS A 94 3.78 6.24 3.04
N GLU A 95 3.56 7.44 3.59
CA GLU A 95 4.35 8.00 4.67
C GLU A 95 4.04 7.32 6.01
N THR A 96 5.11 6.96 6.75
CA THR A 96 5.02 6.28 8.06
C THR A 96 5.78 7.02 9.16
N LYS A 97 6.44 8.14 8.82
CA LYS A 97 7.24 8.94 9.74
C LYS A 97 6.48 10.18 10.15
N HIS A 98 6.52 10.51 11.43
CA HIS A 98 6.08 11.81 11.93
C HIS A 98 7.04 12.92 11.42
N PRO A 99 6.54 14.10 11.02
CA PRO A 99 5.14 14.51 10.99
C PRO A 99 4.38 14.17 9.69
N TYR A 100 5.09 13.68 8.66
CA TYR A 100 4.54 13.48 7.31
C TYR A 100 3.28 12.61 7.28
N GLU A 101 3.27 11.50 8.03
CA GLU A 101 2.11 10.59 8.05
C GLU A 101 0.83 11.24 8.59
N LEU A 102 0.98 12.18 9.55
CA LEU A 102 -0.14 12.87 10.16
C LEU A 102 -0.76 13.84 9.15
N PHE A 103 0.08 14.65 8.50
CA PHE A 103 -0.38 15.61 7.51
C PHE A 103 -0.98 14.94 6.28
N ALA A 104 -0.35 13.88 5.76
CA ALA A 104 -0.86 13.16 4.61
C ALA A 104 -2.23 12.54 4.91
N ARG A 105 -2.36 11.85 6.05
CA ARG A 105 -3.62 11.19 6.43
C ARG A 105 -4.72 12.19 6.73
N GLN A 106 -4.49 13.13 7.64
CA GLN A 106 -5.52 14.10 8.02
C GLN A 106 -5.91 14.98 6.83
N GLY A 107 -4.93 15.47 6.07
CA GLY A 107 -5.22 16.31 4.91
C GLY A 107 -5.98 15.59 3.80
N THR A 108 -5.74 14.28 3.62
CA THR A 108 -6.56 13.47 2.71
C THR A 108 -8.01 13.39 3.18
N HIS A 109 -8.26 13.17 4.47
CA HIS A 109 -9.62 13.14 5.00
C HIS A 109 -10.32 14.49 4.83
N ASP A 110 -9.69 15.59 5.22
CA ASP A 110 -10.25 16.94 5.09
C ASP A 110 -10.60 17.29 3.63
N LEU A 111 -9.73 16.92 2.67
CA LEU A 111 -9.98 17.13 1.25
C LEU A 111 -11.18 16.32 0.75
N LEU A 112 -11.34 15.08 1.22
CA LEU A 112 -12.49 14.24 0.85
C LEU A 112 -13.79 14.75 1.48
N ASP A 113 -13.75 15.19 2.74
CA ASP A 113 -14.93 15.75 3.44
C ASP A 113 -15.47 17.01 2.75
N ARG A 114 -14.58 17.86 2.19
CA ARG A 114 -14.96 19.17 1.64
C ARG A 114 -14.82 19.30 0.13
N GLY A 115 -14.48 18.21 -0.56
CA GLY A 115 -14.21 18.25 -2.00
C GLY A 115 -15.45 18.26 -2.88
N GLY A 116 -16.53 17.60 -2.42
CA GLY A 116 -17.78 17.48 -3.17
C GLY A 116 -17.55 17.11 -4.65
N PRO A 117 -18.12 17.85 -5.60
CA PRO A 117 -18.05 17.52 -7.03
C PRO A 117 -16.63 17.59 -7.63
N LYS A 118 -15.65 18.18 -6.93
CA LYS A 118 -14.25 18.30 -7.40
C LYS A 118 -13.47 16.99 -7.28
N ILE A 119 -13.98 16.02 -6.52
CA ILE A 119 -13.32 14.72 -6.29
C ILE A 119 -13.47 13.81 -7.52
N LEU A 120 -14.66 13.74 -8.09
CA LEU A 120 -14.98 12.81 -9.19
C LEU A 120 -14.04 12.96 -10.40
N PRO A 121 -13.70 14.18 -10.88
CA PRO A 121 -12.75 14.34 -11.99
C PRO A 121 -11.31 13.88 -11.67
N CYS A 122 -10.94 13.79 -10.39
CA CYS A 122 -9.59 13.44 -9.96
C CYS A 122 -9.34 11.92 -9.95
N ILE A 123 -10.38 11.09 -10.00
CA ILE A 123 -10.30 9.63 -9.82
C ILE A 123 -9.19 8.96 -10.65
N PRO A 124 -9.02 9.25 -11.97
CA PRO A 124 -7.96 8.63 -12.76
C PRO A 124 -6.55 8.88 -12.20
N GLN A 125 -6.32 10.05 -11.59
CA GLN A 125 -5.02 10.44 -11.03
C GLN A 125 -4.75 9.78 -9.66
N LEU A 126 -5.80 9.34 -8.95
CA LEU A 126 -5.65 8.70 -7.64
C LEU A 126 -5.24 7.22 -7.75
N ILE A 127 -5.43 6.59 -8.91
CA ILE A 127 -5.19 5.15 -9.09
C ILE A 127 -3.72 4.78 -8.87
N ALA A 128 -2.79 5.57 -9.42
CA ALA A 128 -1.36 5.34 -9.26
C ALA A 128 -0.89 5.42 -7.80
N PRO A 129 -1.19 6.47 -7.02
CA PRO A 129 -0.80 6.54 -5.61
C PRO A 129 -1.51 5.49 -4.73
N ILE A 130 -2.80 5.19 -4.97
CA ILE A 130 -3.49 4.09 -4.26
C ILE A 130 -2.75 2.76 -4.48
N ARG A 131 -2.43 2.45 -5.74
CA ARG A 131 -1.71 1.24 -6.10
C ARG A 131 -0.30 1.22 -5.49
N ALA A 132 0.39 2.36 -5.44
CA ALA A 132 1.71 2.47 -4.84
C ALA A 132 1.66 2.14 -3.34
N ALA A 133 0.72 2.74 -2.60
CA ALA A 133 0.52 2.52 -1.18
C ALA A 133 0.16 1.07 -0.85
N LEU A 134 -0.78 0.47 -1.58
CA LEU A 134 -1.14 -0.94 -1.37
C LEU A 134 0.02 -1.90 -1.68
N ASN A 135 0.82 -1.60 -2.71
CA ASN A 135 1.95 -2.45 -3.09
C ASN A 135 3.13 -2.42 -2.12
N THR A 136 3.16 -1.50 -1.16
CA THR A 136 4.17 -1.50 -0.08
C THR A 136 4.11 -2.78 0.75
N ARG A 137 2.94 -3.46 0.79
CA ARG A 137 2.71 -4.63 1.66
C ARG A 137 2.94 -4.35 3.15
N ASN A 138 3.11 -3.08 3.52
CA ASN A 138 3.21 -2.65 4.90
C ASN A 138 1.80 -2.57 5.48
N GLN A 139 1.60 -3.23 6.61
CA GLN A 139 0.29 -3.36 7.23
C GLN A 139 -0.34 -2.00 7.56
N LYS A 140 0.42 -1.06 8.14
CA LYS A 140 -0.07 0.27 8.54
C LYS A 140 -0.52 1.08 7.33
N ILE A 141 0.27 1.06 6.26
CA ILE A 141 -0.04 1.77 5.01
C ILE A 141 -1.29 1.17 4.35
N ILE A 142 -1.38 -0.16 4.26
CA ILE A 142 -2.55 -0.82 3.67
C ILE A 142 -3.82 -0.47 4.43
N CYS A 143 -3.81 -0.57 5.76
CA CYS A 143 -4.99 -0.27 6.58
C CYS A 143 -5.42 1.19 6.44
N THR A 144 -4.45 2.12 6.41
CA THR A 144 -4.72 3.54 6.21
C THR A 144 -5.32 3.80 4.81
N THR A 145 -4.73 3.21 3.78
CA THR A 145 -5.20 3.35 2.39
C THR A 145 -6.62 2.79 2.21
N LEU A 146 -6.93 1.67 2.87
CA LEU A 146 -8.27 1.08 2.85
C LEU A 146 -9.33 1.97 3.50
N ARG A 147 -9.01 2.62 4.62
CA ARG A 147 -9.92 3.59 5.25
C ARG A 147 -10.15 4.80 4.36
N VAL A 148 -9.09 5.30 3.73
CA VAL A 148 -9.19 6.41 2.77
C VAL A 148 -10.02 5.99 1.55
N LEU A 149 -9.88 4.75 1.06
CA LEU A 149 -10.72 4.23 -0.02
C LEU A 149 -12.20 4.14 0.38
N GLN A 150 -12.50 3.69 1.61
CA GLN A 150 -13.86 3.69 2.14
C GLN A 150 -14.44 5.11 2.22
N HIS A 151 -13.63 6.09 2.64
CA HIS A 151 -14.04 7.48 2.66
C HIS A 151 -14.27 8.03 1.23
N LEU A 152 -13.35 7.74 0.31
CA LEU A 152 -13.42 8.19 -1.08
C LEU A 152 -14.71 7.73 -1.78
N VAL A 153 -15.15 6.48 -1.58
CA VAL A 153 -16.35 5.97 -2.27
C VAL A 153 -17.64 6.65 -1.79
N VAL A 154 -17.66 7.21 -0.59
CA VAL A 154 -18.82 7.93 -0.03
C VAL A 154 -18.68 9.46 -0.06
N SER A 155 -17.53 9.99 -0.52
CA SER A 155 -17.25 11.42 -0.46
C SER A 155 -17.96 12.27 -1.51
N ALA A 156 -18.41 11.67 -2.62
CA ALA A 156 -19.15 12.35 -3.67
C ALA A 156 -19.93 11.38 -4.58
N ASP A 157 -21.01 11.88 -5.18
CA ASP A 157 -21.85 11.11 -6.10
C ASP A 157 -21.06 10.59 -7.31
N GLY A 158 -21.31 9.33 -7.68
CA GLY A 158 -20.70 8.70 -8.85
C GLY A 158 -19.25 8.24 -8.66
N VAL A 159 -18.59 8.51 -7.52
CA VAL A 159 -17.19 8.10 -7.28
C VAL A 159 -17.04 6.57 -7.29
N GLY A 160 -17.95 5.84 -6.64
CA GLY A 160 -17.94 4.38 -6.65
C GLY A 160 -18.01 3.80 -8.06
N VAL A 161 -18.89 4.33 -8.91
CA VAL A 161 -19.03 3.92 -10.31
C VAL A 161 -17.77 4.26 -11.12
N ALA A 162 -17.19 5.44 -10.90
CA ALA A 162 -15.97 5.87 -11.56
C ALA A 162 -14.74 5.01 -11.20
N LEU A 163 -14.75 4.30 -10.07
CA LEU A 163 -13.67 3.41 -9.66
C LEU A 163 -13.71 2.02 -10.33
N VAL A 164 -14.87 1.60 -10.86
CA VAL A 164 -15.07 0.25 -11.44
C VAL A 164 -14.02 -0.12 -12.50
N PRO A 165 -13.64 0.76 -13.46
CA PRO A 165 -12.64 0.44 -14.48
C PRO A 165 -11.25 0.12 -13.89
N TYR A 166 -10.98 0.54 -12.66
CA TYR A 166 -9.67 0.44 -12.01
C TYR A 166 -9.54 -0.71 -11.01
N TYR A 167 -10.61 -1.47 -10.77
CA TYR A 167 -10.60 -2.61 -9.84
C TYR A 167 -9.50 -3.63 -10.14
N ARG A 168 -9.21 -3.90 -11.41
CA ARG A 168 -8.11 -4.81 -11.80
C ARG A 168 -6.73 -4.35 -11.30
N GLN A 169 -6.54 -3.05 -11.08
CA GLN A 169 -5.29 -2.48 -10.61
C GLN A 169 -5.18 -2.46 -9.08
N ILE A 170 -6.31 -2.37 -8.38
CA ILE A 170 -6.39 -2.18 -6.92
C ILE A 170 -6.58 -3.52 -6.19
N LEU A 171 -7.51 -4.36 -6.66
CA LEU A 171 -7.92 -5.59 -5.99
C LEU A 171 -6.85 -6.70 -5.81
N PRO A 172 -5.80 -6.82 -6.65
CA PRO A 172 -4.81 -7.90 -6.48
C PRO A 172 -4.16 -7.93 -5.09
N VAL A 173 -3.90 -6.77 -4.48
CA VAL A 173 -3.31 -6.70 -3.14
C VAL A 173 -4.30 -7.18 -2.08
N PHE A 174 -5.59 -6.87 -2.22
CA PHE A 174 -6.61 -7.35 -1.28
C PHE A 174 -6.70 -8.88 -1.28
N ASN A 175 -6.59 -9.50 -2.45
CA ASN A 175 -6.63 -10.96 -2.53
C ASN A 175 -5.47 -11.64 -1.80
N ILE A 176 -4.30 -10.99 -1.73
CA ILE A 176 -3.15 -11.47 -0.94
C ILE A 176 -3.51 -11.42 0.55
N PHE A 177 -4.04 -10.29 1.05
CA PHE A 177 -4.20 -10.05 2.49
C PHE A 177 -5.57 -10.42 3.07
N LYS A 178 -6.57 -10.83 2.26
CA LYS A 178 -7.95 -11.11 2.71
C LYS A 178 -8.05 -12.06 3.91
N ASN A 179 -7.18 -13.06 3.97
CA ASN A 179 -7.18 -14.08 5.03
C ASN A 179 -6.28 -13.71 6.23
N GLN A 180 -5.57 -12.58 6.18
CA GLN A 180 -4.73 -12.11 7.28
C GLN A 180 -5.49 -11.34 8.37
N ASN A 181 -6.79 -11.12 8.20
CA ASN A 181 -7.62 -10.31 9.13
C ASN A 181 -7.58 -10.82 10.58
N ARG A 182 -7.37 -12.13 10.80
CA ARG A 182 -7.22 -12.72 12.15
C ARG A 182 -5.88 -12.42 12.83
N ARG A 183 -4.87 -12.04 12.06
CA ARG A 183 -3.49 -11.85 12.54
C ARG A 183 -3.17 -10.38 12.85
N TRP A 184 -3.99 -9.46 12.38
CA TRP A 184 -3.85 -8.03 12.60
C TRP A 184 -4.55 -7.63 13.91
N LYS A 185 -3.84 -6.97 14.83
CA LYS A 185 -4.41 -6.51 16.11
C LYS A 185 -5.54 -5.48 15.87
N SER A 186 -6.50 -5.46 16.80
CA SER A 186 -7.90 -5.03 16.63
C SER A 186 -8.16 -3.62 16.09
N GLU A 187 -7.18 -2.73 16.10
CA GLU A 187 -7.34 -1.35 15.66
C GLU A 187 -7.23 -1.16 14.13
N SER A 188 -7.02 -2.23 13.36
CA SER A 188 -6.76 -2.15 11.90
C SER A 188 -7.45 -3.27 11.10
N LYS A 189 -8.56 -3.83 11.61
CA LYS A 189 -9.31 -4.88 10.91
C LYS A 189 -9.73 -4.41 9.51
N MET A 190 -9.48 -5.26 8.52
CA MET A 190 -9.98 -5.06 7.16
C MET A 190 -11.44 -5.53 7.10
N ASP A 191 -12.39 -4.68 7.46
CA ASP A 191 -13.81 -5.00 7.25
C ASP A 191 -14.26 -4.55 5.83
N PHE A 192 -13.43 -4.87 4.83
CA PHE A 192 -13.69 -4.54 3.43
C PHE A 192 -14.88 -5.35 2.87
N LEU A 193 -15.10 -6.57 3.36
CA LEU A 193 -16.19 -7.45 2.90
C LEU A 193 -17.56 -7.03 3.46
N SER A 194 -17.62 -6.39 4.63
CA SER A 194 -18.86 -5.81 5.15
C SER A 194 -19.27 -4.57 4.34
N SER A 195 -18.31 -3.83 3.77
CA SER A 195 -18.54 -2.63 2.97
C SER A 195 -18.73 -2.88 1.47
N LEU A 196 -18.25 -3.99 0.89
CA LEU A 196 -18.53 -4.30 -0.52
C LEU A 196 -20.03 -4.61 -0.74
N LEU A 197 -20.75 -5.03 0.30
CA LEU A 197 -22.21 -5.14 0.31
C LEU A 197 -22.92 -3.77 0.25
N VAL A 198 -22.26 -2.69 0.65
CA VAL A 198 -22.79 -1.32 0.53
C VAL A 198 -22.62 -0.77 -0.89
N LEU A 199 -21.68 -1.31 -1.67
CA LEU A 199 -21.48 -0.95 -3.09
C LEU A 199 -22.54 -1.55 -4.05
N HIS A 200 -23.57 -2.20 -3.52
CA HIS A 200 -24.69 -2.79 -4.27
C HIS A 200 -26.08 -2.29 -3.82
N ALA A 201 -26.15 -1.22 -3.01
CA ALA A 201 -27.41 -0.60 -2.59
C ALA A 201 -27.56 0.82 -3.17
#